data_AF-A0A0D7A7B4-F1
#
_entry.id   AF-A0A0D7A7B4-F1
#
_cell.length_a   1.000
_cell.length_b   1.000
_cell.length_c   1.000
_cell.angle_alpha   90.00
_cell.angle_beta   90.00
_cell.angle_gamma   90.00
#
_symmetry.space_group_name_H-M   'P 1'
#
loop_
_entity.id
_entity.type
_entity.pdbx_description
1 polymer ?
#
loop_
_entity_poly.entity_id
_entity_poly.type
_entity_poly.pdbx_seq_one_letter_code
_entity_poly.pdbx_strand_id
1 'polypeptide(L)'
;EAATERCEALDKAVTTWISRVHAEAEQLGDEFHLQARWFLDQLYYNGQDLIHSRPSGNAYNAFYHNKAKELREQGFTLPPGGVVALHDEYDAEYEALSKEQRMELITLLK
;
A
#
# COMPACT_ATOMS: atom_id res chain seq x y z
N GLU A 1 7.92 22.92 -29.02
CA GLU A 1 8.64 21.92 -29.83
C GLU A 1 9.54 21.05 -28.97
N ALA A 2 10.65 21.55 -28.42
CA ALA A 2 11.58 20.72 -27.62
C ALA A 2 10.98 19.99 -26.39
N ALA A 3 10.00 20.58 -25.70
CA ALA A 3 9.34 19.91 -24.56
C ALA A 3 8.40 18.77 -25.00
N THR A 4 7.72 18.93 -26.13
CA THR A 4 6.80 17.93 -26.70
C THR A 4 7.59 16.75 -27.25
N GLU A 5 8.66 17.01 -28.02
CA GLU A 5 9.57 15.98 -28.54
C GLU A 5 10.21 15.16 -27.40
N ARG A 6 10.55 15.82 -26.29
CA ARG A 6 11.08 15.14 -25.10
C ARG A 6 10.04 14.23 -24.46
N CYS A 7 8.78 14.67 -24.35
CA CYS A 7 7.71 13.82 -23.82
C CYS A 7 7.47 12.59 -24.70
N GLU A 8 7.41 12.77 -26.02
CA GLU A 8 7.23 11.65 -26.97
C GLU A 8 8.40 10.65 -26.92
N ALA A 9 9.63 11.15 -26.79
CA ALA A 9 10.81 10.31 -26.62
C ALA A 9 10.75 9.50 -25.31
N LEU A 10 10.30 10.11 -24.22
CA LEU A 10 10.11 9.45 -22.93
C LEU A 10 9.02 8.38 -23.01
N ASP A 11 7.86 8.69 -23.59
CA ASP A 11 6.76 7.75 -23.72
C ASP A 11 7.16 6.53 -24.55
N LYS A 12 7.90 6.76 -25.64
CA LYS A 12 8.46 5.68 -26.46
C LYS A 12 9.46 4.84 -25.68
N ALA A 13 10.34 5.46 -24.90
CA ALA A 13 11.32 4.76 -24.08
C ALA A 13 10.65 3.89 -23.00
N VAL A 14 9.63 4.44 -22.31
CA VAL A 14 8.84 3.71 -21.31
C VAL A 14 8.10 2.55 -21.94
N THR A 15 7.41 2.77 -23.06
CA THR A 15 6.70 1.71 -23.79
C THR A 15 7.65 0.59 -24.22
N THR A 16 8.82 0.95 -24.79
CA THR A 16 9.84 -0.02 -25.20
C THR A 16 10.37 -0.83 -24.03
N TRP A 17 10.59 -0.18 -22.89
CA TRP A 17 11.05 -0.85 -21.67
C TRP A 17 10.00 -1.83 -21.13
N ILE A 18 8.72 -1.43 -21.05
CA ILE A 18 7.63 -2.31 -20.60
C ILE A 18 7.50 -3.52 -21.51
N SER A 19 7.60 -3.36 -22.84
CA SER A 19 7.55 -4.49 -23.78
C SER A 19 8.69 -5.49 -23.55
N ARG A 20 9.88 -5.02 -23.18
CA ARG A 20 11.01 -5.92 -22.84
C ARG A 20 10.75 -6.72 -21.56
N VAL A 21 10.19 -6.08 -20.54
CA VAL A 21 9.78 -6.75 -19.30
C VAL A 21 8.74 -7.84 -19.58
N HIS A 22 7.77 -7.58 -20.46
CA HIS A 22 6.77 -8.58 -20.85
C HIS A 22 7.39 -9.76 -21.61
N ALA A 23 8.30 -9.49 -22.55
CA ALA A 23 9.01 -10.54 -23.26
C ALA A 23 9.88 -11.41 -22.33
N GLU A 24 10.52 -10.83 -21.32
CA GLU A 24 11.27 -11.57 -20.31
C GLU A 24 10.35 -12.43 -19.43
N ALA A 25 9.18 -11.92 -19.06
CA ALA A 25 8.18 -12.70 -18.33
C ALA A 25 7.66 -13.90 -19.14
N GLU A 26 7.52 -13.77 -20.46
CA GLU A 26 7.20 -14.89 -21.36
C GLU A 26 8.31 -15.94 -21.38
N GLN A 27 9.57 -15.51 -21.50
CA GLN A 27 10.73 -16.41 -21.47
C GLN A 27 10.81 -17.20 -20.15
N LEU A 28 10.60 -16.53 -19.02
CA LEU A 28 10.54 -17.17 -17.70
C LEU A 28 9.34 -18.11 -17.58
N GLY A 29 8.21 -17.74 -18.19
CA GLY A 29 7.04 -18.61 -18.27
C GLY A 29 7.36 -19.94 -18.97
N ASP A 30 8.04 -19.86 -20.11
CA ASP A 30 8.48 -21.04 -20.86
C ASP A 30 9.50 -21.87 -20.07
N GLU A 31 10.49 -21.22 -19.45
CA GLU A 31 11.56 -21.87 -18.67
C GLU A 31 11.03 -22.64 -17.45
N PHE A 32 10.08 -22.05 -16.73
CA PHE A 32 9.56 -22.60 -15.47
C PHE A 32 8.21 -23.29 -15.61
N HIS A 33 7.67 -23.41 -16.83
CA HIS A 33 6.35 -23.95 -17.12
C HIS A 33 5.22 -23.25 -16.33
N LEU A 34 5.34 -21.92 -16.21
CA LEU A 34 4.36 -21.06 -15.56
C LEU A 34 3.79 -20.06 -16.58
N GLN A 35 2.67 -19.44 -16.25
CA GLN A 35 2.16 -18.35 -17.06
C GLN A 35 3.01 -17.09 -16.83
N ALA A 36 3.38 -16.38 -17.89
CA ALA A 36 4.08 -15.08 -17.81
C ALA A 36 3.39 -14.10 -16.85
N ARG A 37 2.06 -14.17 -16.78
CA ARG A 37 1.23 -13.40 -15.85
C ARG A 37 1.68 -13.54 -14.40
N TRP A 38 2.08 -14.73 -13.97
CA TRP A 38 2.53 -14.99 -12.60
C TRP A 38 3.76 -14.14 -12.25
N PHE A 39 4.76 -14.06 -13.15
CA PHE A 39 5.95 -13.22 -12.96
C PHE A 39 5.63 -11.73 -12.97
N LEU A 40 4.72 -11.30 -13.86
CA LEU A 40 4.26 -9.92 -13.91
C LEU A 40 3.51 -9.53 -12.63
N ASP A 41 2.67 -10.42 -12.11
CA ASP A 41 1.99 -10.20 -10.83
C ASP A 41 3.00 -10.06 -9.68
N GLN A 42 4.02 -10.93 -9.61
CA GLN A 42 5.10 -10.76 -8.63
C GLN A 42 5.81 -9.41 -8.79
N LEU A 43 6.15 -8.99 -10.01
CA LEU A 43 6.81 -7.71 -10.27
C LEU A 43 5.95 -6.52 -9.81
N TYR A 44 4.67 -6.51 -10.15
CA TYR A 44 3.78 -5.38 -9.84
C TYR A 44 3.40 -5.34 -8.37
N TYR A 45 3.10 -6.48 -7.73
CA TYR A 45 2.80 -6.50 -6.29
C TYR A 45 4.02 -6.16 -5.45
N ASN A 46 5.19 -6.71 -5.75
CA ASN A 46 6.43 -6.32 -5.06
C ASN A 46 6.80 -4.84 -5.35
N GLY A 47 6.47 -4.34 -6.54
CA GLY A 47 6.61 -2.93 -6.88
C GLY A 47 5.66 -2.02 -6.09
N GLN A 48 4.44 -2.49 -5.78
CA GLN A 48 3.51 -1.75 -4.92
C GLN A 48 4.07 -1.57 -3.52
N ASP A 49 4.75 -2.58 -2.96
CA ASP A 49 5.42 -2.47 -1.66
C ASP A 49 6.55 -1.44 -1.67
N LEU A 50 7.24 -1.26 -2.80
CA LEU A 50 8.31 -0.26 -2.96
C LEU A 50 7.76 1.17 -3.15
N ILE A 51 6.65 1.34 -3.85
CA ILE A 51 6.01 2.64 -4.09
C ILE A 51 5.22 3.09 -2.86
N HIS A 52 4.56 2.14 -2.20
CA HIS A 52 3.77 2.36 -1.00
C HIS A 52 4.50 1.90 0.26
N SER A 53 5.85 1.94 0.26
CA SER A 53 6.67 1.79 1.46
C SER A 53 6.48 2.99 2.40
N ARG A 54 5.24 3.37 2.67
CA ARG A 54 4.92 4.10 3.89
C ARG A 54 5.38 3.19 5.02
N PRO A 55 6.14 3.69 6.00
CA PRO A 55 6.47 2.90 7.17
C PRO A 55 5.14 2.30 7.68
N SER A 56 5.10 0.98 7.77
CA SER A 56 3.98 0.18 8.27
C SER A 56 3.18 0.94 9.31
N GLY A 57 2.04 1.54 8.89
CA GLY A 57 1.14 2.36 9.71
C GLY A 57 1.78 3.54 10.46
N ASN A 58 1.22 4.74 10.28
CA ASN A 58 1.42 5.75 11.31
C ASN A 58 0.62 5.35 12.57
N ALA A 59 1.05 5.83 13.74
CA ALA A 59 0.39 5.53 15.02
C ALA A 59 -1.12 5.83 15.00
N TYR A 60 -1.50 6.85 14.23
CA TYR A 60 -2.88 7.23 13.98
C TYR A 60 -3.69 6.09 13.35
N ASN A 61 -3.26 5.57 12.20
CA ASN A 61 -3.96 4.46 11.52
C ASN A 61 -3.95 3.19 12.37
N ALA A 62 -2.86 2.95 13.11
CA ALA A 62 -2.75 1.83 14.04
C ALA A 62 -3.80 1.91 15.16
N PHE A 63 -3.93 3.08 15.78
CA PHE A 63 -4.88 3.34 16.84
C PHE A 63 -6.31 3.07 16.38
N TYR A 64 -6.75 3.71 15.29
CA TYR A 64 -8.14 3.59 14.84
C TYR A 64 -8.46 2.21 14.26
N HIS A 65 -7.49 1.51 13.69
CA HIS A 65 -7.65 0.11 13.32
C HIS A 65 -7.88 -0.78 14.55
N ASN A 66 -7.08 -0.62 15.60
CA ASN A 66 -7.22 -1.39 16.84
C ASN A 66 -8.52 -1.05 17.56
N LYS A 67 -8.89 0.24 17.63
CA LYS A 67 -10.16 0.68 18.22
C LYS A 67 -11.35 0.09 17.47
N ALA A 68 -11.31 0.08 16.13
CA ALA A 68 -12.35 -0.54 15.31
C ALA A 68 -12.48 -2.05 15.59
N LYS A 69 -11.35 -2.74 15.81
CA LYS A 69 -11.32 -4.15 16.17
C LYS A 69 -11.91 -4.40 17.57
N GLU A 70 -11.49 -3.64 18.58
CA GLU A 70 -12.01 -3.72 19.95
C GLU A 70 -13.54 -3.53 19.99
N LEU A 71 -14.05 -2.52 19.28
CA LEU A 71 -15.48 -2.24 19.21
C LEU A 71 -16.26 -3.42 18.59
N ARG A 72 -15.72 -4.04 17.53
CA ARG A 72 -16.34 -5.24 16.93
C ARG A 72 -16.32 -6.43 17.88
N GLU A 73 -15.22 -6.65 18.61
CA GLU A 73 -15.11 -7.72 19.60
C GLU A 73 -16.09 -7.53 20.76
N GLN A 74 -16.41 -6.27 21.11
CA GLN A 74 -17.44 -5.91 22.08
C GLN A 74 -18.87 -5.94 21.50
N GLY A 75 -19.04 -6.29 20.22
CA GLY A 75 -20.33 -6.41 19.56
C GLY A 75 -20.92 -5.10 19.03
N PHE A 76 -20.16 -4.01 19.03
CA PHE A 76 -20.60 -2.74 18.44
C PHE A 76 -20.51 -2.77 16.92
N THR A 77 -21.50 -2.15 16.27
CA THR A 77 -21.47 -1.89 14.83
C THR A 77 -20.71 -0.60 14.57
N LEU A 78 -19.72 -0.64 13.69
CA LEU A 78 -18.92 0.55 13.38
C LEU A 78 -19.73 1.60 12.62
N PRO A 79 -19.48 2.89 12.86
CA PRO A 79 -20.19 3.97 12.18
C PRO A 79 -19.94 3.95 10.66
N PRO A 80 -20.95 4.33 9.84
CA PRO A 80 -20.83 4.47 8.39
C PRO A 80 -19.95 5.70 8.09
N GLY A 81 -18.65 5.46 7.97
CA GLY A 81 -17.61 6.48 7.87
C GLY A 81 -16.21 5.95 8.21
N GLY A 82 -16.13 4.75 8.80
CA GLY A 82 -14.87 4.06 9.05
C GLY A 82 -13.96 4.85 9.99
N VAL A 83 -12.68 4.95 9.66
CA VAL A 83 -11.68 5.64 10.49
C VAL A 83 -12.03 7.12 10.74
N VAL A 84 -12.67 7.80 9.77
CA VAL A 84 -13.02 9.23 9.92
C VAL A 84 -14.10 9.42 10.99
N ALA A 85 -15.12 8.57 11.02
CA ALA A 85 -16.15 8.65 12.06
C ALA A 85 -15.61 8.25 13.45
N LEU A 86 -14.68 7.29 13.50
CA LEU A 86 -14.01 6.94 14.75
C LEU A 86 -13.11 8.05 15.27
N HIS A 87 -12.52 8.86 14.39
CA HIS A 87 -11.73 10.02 14.79
C HIS A 87 -12.59 11.02 15.57
N ASP A 88 -13.76 11.40 15.04
CA ASP A 88 -14.61 12.38 15.71
C ASP A 88 -15.04 11.96 17.13
N GLU A 89 -15.11 10.65 17.39
CA GLU A 89 -15.49 10.09 18.69
C GLU A 89 -14.31 9.80 19.63
N TYR A 90 -13.15 9.41 19.08
CA TYR A 90 -12.04 8.85 19.86
C TYR A 90 -10.71 9.62 19.72
N ASP A 91 -10.70 10.77 19.05
CA ASP A 91 -9.47 11.57 18.88
C ASP A 91 -8.87 12.03 20.21
N ALA A 92 -9.70 12.35 21.20
CA ALA A 92 -9.22 12.68 22.54
C ALA A 92 -8.42 11.53 23.19
N GLU A 93 -8.78 10.27 22.91
CA GLU A 93 -8.05 9.10 23.41
C GLU A 93 -6.71 8.95 22.69
N TYR A 94 -6.67 9.18 21.38
CA TYR A 94 -5.42 9.18 20.61
C TYR A 94 -4.49 10.32 21.05
N GLU A 95 -5.03 11.51 21.29
CA GLU A 95 -4.26 12.67 21.72
C GLU A 95 -3.73 12.54 23.16
N ALA A 96 -4.38 11.72 23.99
CA ALA A 96 -3.89 11.37 25.32
C ALA A 96 -2.70 10.40 25.31
N LEU A 97 -2.39 9.74 24.18
CA LEU A 97 -1.27 8.80 24.10
C LEU A 97 0.08 9.51 24.16
N SER A 98 0.98 8.98 25.00
CA SER A 98 2.37 9.40 25.02
C SER A 98 3.09 9.02 23.72
N LYS A 99 4.26 9.62 23.49
CA LYS A 99 5.09 9.31 22.31
C LYS A 99 5.50 7.83 22.27
N GLU A 100 5.78 7.26 23.44
CA GLU A 100 6.14 5.85 23.63
C GLU A 100 4.96 4.94 23.27
N GLN A 101 3.75 5.24 23.75
CA GLN A 101 2.54 4.48 23.44
C GLN A 101 2.19 4.55 21.95
N ARG A 102 2.37 5.72 21.32
CA ARG A 102 2.19 5.87 19.87
C ARG A 102 3.19 5.05 19.08
N MET A 103 4.43 4.90 19.56
CA MET A 103 5.41 4.02 18.92
C MET A 103 5.06 2.54 19.08
N GLU A 104 4.54 2.13 20.23
CA GLU A 104 4.10 0.74 20.48
C GLU A 104 2.99 0.32 19.49
N LEU A 105 2.07 1.22 19.18
CA LEU A 105 1.01 0.99 18.19
C LEU A 105 1.54 0.68 16.79
N ILE A 106 2.64 1.33 16.39
CA ILE A 106 3.29 1.10 15.10
C ILE A 106 3.96 -0.29 15.06
N THR A 107 4.55 -0.73 16.17
CA THR A 107 5.14 -2.08 16.27
C THR A 107 4.12 -3.20 16.27
N LEU A 108 2.90 -2.97 16.79
CA LEU A 108 1.82 -3.96 16.79
C LEU A 108 1.19 -4.19 15.40
N LEU A 109 1.50 -3.34 14.41
CA LEU A 109 1.07 -3.49 13.02
C LEU A 109 2.01 -4.36 12.17
N LYS A 110 3.17 -4.77 12.69
CA LYS A 110 4.10 -5.70 12.05
C LYS A 110 3.81 -7.13 12.48
#